data_AF-A0A7H0JXI5-F1
#
_entry.id   AF-A0A7H0JXI5-F1
#
_cell.length_a   1.000
_cell.length_b   1.000
_cell.length_c   1.000
_cell.angle_alpha   90.00
_cell.angle_beta   90.00
_cell.angle_gamma   90.00
#
_symmetry.space_group_name_H-M   'P 1'
#
loop_
_entity.id
_entity.type
_entity.pdbx_description
1 polymer ?
#
loop_
_entity_poly.entity_id
_entity_poly.type
_entity_poly.pdbx_seq_one_letter_code
_entity_poly.pdbx_strand_id
1 'polypeptide(L)'
;MIWQGALLYDDTTSLAEATPTTITIGERTLRITSDNPARFIALDCETREQFTLRKAGLTVSRYVAECAGRHYTLRRRGLTREIRDGAGALVATTRGRANGDLQVDKFAEAPLVDVVFMTWALTFIDTPARRTLY
;
A
#
# COMPACT_ATOMS: atom_id res chain seq x y z
N MET A 1 1.96 13.45 -0.57
CA MET A 1 2.80 12.33 -1.03
C MET A 1 2.42 11.82 -2.43
N ILE A 2 3.40 11.35 -3.21
CA ILE A 2 3.23 10.78 -4.55
C ILE A 2 4.20 9.63 -4.80
N TRP A 3 3.71 8.48 -5.27
CA TRP A 3 4.58 7.44 -5.80
C TRP A 3 5.00 7.77 -7.22
N GLN A 4 6.31 7.80 -7.45
CA GLN A 4 6.94 7.91 -8.76
C GLN A 4 7.81 6.68 -8.97
N GLY A 5 7.35 5.77 -9.85
CA GLY A 5 7.96 4.45 -9.98
C GLY A 5 7.89 3.66 -8.68
N ALA A 6 9.06 3.45 -8.06
CA ALA A 6 9.30 2.69 -6.84
C ALA A 6 9.55 3.56 -5.60
N LEU A 7 9.51 4.89 -5.73
CA LEU A 7 9.80 5.83 -4.65
C LEU A 7 8.54 6.60 -4.27
N LEU A 8 8.29 6.76 -2.97
CA LEU A 8 7.25 7.61 -2.42
C LEU A 8 7.86 8.92 -1.96
N TYR A 9 7.46 10.01 -2.58
CA TYR A 9 7.90 11.36 -2.20
C TYR A 9 6.84 12.08 -1.39
N ASP A 10 7.29 12.92 -0.46
CA ASP A 10 6.52 14.03 0.07
C ASP A 10 7.25 15.32 -0.23
N ASP A 11 6.66 16.14 -1.09
CA ASP A 11 7.34 17.22 -1.81
C ASP A 11 8.65 16.73 -2.46
N THR A 12 9.80 17.11 -1.91
CA THR A 12 11.13 16.72 -2.41
C THR A 12 11.78 15.58 -1.63
N THR A 13 11.19 15.16 -0.50
CA THR A 13 11.79 14.16 0.40
C THR A 13 11.29 12.77 0.06
N SER A 14 12.19 11.82 -0.14
CA SER A 14 11.81 10.41 -0.25
C SER A 14 11.43 9.86 1.12
N LEU A 15 10.20 9.38 1.25
CA LEU A 15 9.69 8.74 2.47
C LEU A 15 9.83 7.22 2.45
N ALA A 16 9.74 6.62 1.25
CA ALA A 16 9.82 5.18 1.11
C ALA A 16 10.35 4.76 -0.27
N GLU A 17 10.99 3.60 -0.30
CA GLU A 17 11.42 2.91 -1.51
C GLU A 17 10.88 1.49 -1.50
N ALA A 18 10.37 1.03 -2.63
CA ALA A 18 9.83 -0.30 -2.77
C ALA A 18 10.52 -1.08 -3.88
N THR A 19 10.98 -2.27 -3.53
CA THR A 19 11.57 -3.24 -4.43
C THR A 19 10.60 -4.41 -4.59
N PRO A 20 10.97 -5.45 -5.34
CA PRO A 20 10.13 -6.64 -5.52
C PRO A 20 10.03 -7.46 -4.23
N THR A 21 11.02 -7.34 -3.35
CA THR A 21 11.16 -8.15 -2.15
C THR A 21 11.10 -7.33 -0.87
N THR A 22 11.17 -6.00 -0.94
CA THR A 22 11.18 -5.13 0.24
C THR A 22 10.41 -3.83 0.04
N ILE A 23 9.98 -3.23 1.14
CA ILE A 23 9.52 -1.85 1.22
C ILE A 23 10.29 -1.21 2.38
N THR A 24 11.09 -0.20 2.10
CA THR A 24 11.87 0.54 3.10
C THR A 24 11.18 1.87 3.39
N ILE A 25 10.95 2.20 4.66
CA ILE A 25 10.30 3.42 5.13
C ILE A 25 11.12 4.00 6.29
N GLY A 26 11.90 5.05 6.01
CA GLY A 26 12.89 5.54 6.96
C GLY A 26 13.85 4.42 7.36
N GLU A 27 13.92 4.11 8.66
CA GLU A 27 14.75 3.02 9.20
C GLU A 27 14.06 1.64 9.17
N ARG A 28 12.75 1.60 8.92
CA ARG A 28 11.98 0.34 8.89
C ARG A 28 12.05 -0.32 7.53
N THR A 29 12.17 -1.65 7.53
CA THR A 29 12.11 -2.45 6.30
C THR A 29 11.06 -3.55 6.45
N LEU A 30 10.12 -3.60 5.53
CA LEU A 30 9.17 -4.69 5.38
C LEU A 30 9.69 -5.64 4.29
N ARG A 31 9.83 -6.93 4.59
CA ARG A 31 10.15 -7.96 3.58
C ARG A 31 8.87 -8.54 3.02
N ILE A 32 8.68 -8.43 1.70
CA ILE A 32 7.58 -9.02 0.97
C ILE A 32 7.80 -10.54 0.94
N THR A 33 6.78 -11.29 1.36
CA THR A 33 6.80 -12.76 1.46
C THR A 33 5.69 -13.42 0.63
N SER A 34 4.84 -12.62 -0.01
CA SER A 34 3.75 -13.14 -0.83
C SER A 34 4.27 -13.74 -2.13
N ASP A 35 3.78 -14.94 -2.41
CA ASP A 35 3.85 -15.65 -3.68
C ASP A 35 2.49 -15.65 -4.42
N ASN A 36 1.46 -15.04 -3.82
CA ASN A 36 0.07 -15.13 -4.27
C ASN A 36 -0.51 -13.74 -4.58
N PRO A 37 -0.91 -13.47 -5.83
CA PRO A 37 -1.46 -12.17 -6.23
C PRO A 37 -2.82 -11.84 -5.58
N ALA A 38 -3.53 -12.81 -4.98
CA ALA A 38 -4.77 -12.58 -4.24
C ALA A 38 -4.54 -12.06 -2.82
N ARG A 39 -3.32 -12.24 -2.27
CA ARG A 39 -2.95 -11.90 -0.91
C ARG A 39 -1.51 -11.39 -0.86
N PHE A 40 -1.34 -10.09 -0.74
CA PHE A 40 -0.04 -9.45 -0.56
C PHE A 40 0.34 -9.49 0.92
N ILE A 41 1.56 -9.96 1.24
CA ILE A 41 2.04 -10.17 2.61
C ILE A 41 3.45 -9.61 2.71
N ALA A 42 3.72 -8.88 3.79
CA ALA A 42 5.05 -8.49 4.19
C ALA A 42 5.25 -8.70 5.70
N LEU A 43 6.49 -8.86 6.12
CA LEU A 43 6.90 -8.94 7.53
C LEU A 43 7.84 -7.79 7.83
N ASP A 44 7.67 -7.12 8.96
CA ASP A 44 8.68 -6.21 9.48
C ASP A 44 9.97 -6.99 9.82
N CYS A 45 11.11 -6.53 9.30
CA CYS A 45 12.39 -7.21 9.48
C CYS A 45 12.88 -7.19 10.93
N GLU A 46 12.48 -6.18 11.72
CA GLU A 46 12.89 -6.01 13.10
C GLU A 46 11.87 -6.62 14.06
N THR A 47 10.60 -6.21 13.95
CA THR A 47 9.56 -6.62 14.92
C THR A 47 8.90 -7.95 14.56
N ARG A 48 9.09 -8.43 13.32
CA ARG A 48 8.40 -9.61 12.77
C ARG A 48 6.88 -9.46 12.66
N GLU A 49 6.35 -8.25 12.87
CA GLU A 49 4.93 -7.97 12.72
C GLU A 49 4.49 -8.18 11.26
N GLN A 50 3.31 -8.77 11.09
CA GLN A 50 2.77 -9.11 9.78
C GLN A 50 1.90 -7.98 9.23
N PHE A 51 2.06 -7.75 7.93
CA PHE A 51 1.26 -6.86 7.11
C PHE A 51 0.61 -7.70 6.01
N THR A 52 -0.71 -7.62 5.87
CA THR A 52 -1.45 -8.37 4.87
C THR A 52 -2.45 -7.45 4.17
N LEU A 53 -2.57 -7.57 2.86
CA LEU A 53 -3.65 -6.99 2.08
C LEU A 53 -4.25 -8.07 1.18
N ARG A 54 -5.57 -8.24 1.24
CA ARG A 54 -6.28 -9.27 0.48
C ARG A 54 -7.57 -8.73 -0.13
N LYS A 55 -7.94 -9.31 -1.26
CA LYS A 55 -9.22 -9.00 -1.92
C LYS A 55 -10.38 -9.42 -1.01
N ALA A 56 -11.41 -8.58 -0.93
CA ALA A 56 -12.58 -8.77 -0.06
C ALA A 56 -13.88 -8.86 -0.88
N GLY A 57 -13.83 -9.57 -2.01
CA GLY A 57 -14.98 -9.80 -2.89
C GLY A 57 -14.57 -10.38 -4.25
N LEU A 58 -15.55 -10.55 -5.13
CA LEU A 58 -15.33 -11.07 -6.48
C LEU A 58 -14.63 -10.05 -7.40
N THR A 59 -14.78 -8.75 -7.14
CA THR A 59 -14.17 -7.67 -7.92
C THR A 59 -13.01 -7.02 -7.17
N VAL A 60 -12.10 -6.34 -7.87
CA VAL A 60 -10.95 -5.59 -7.28
C VAL A 60 -11.37 -4.25 -6.65
N SER A 61 -12.66 -4.09 -6.38
CA SER A 61 -13.24 -2.87 -5.82
C SER A 61 -13.07 -2.76 -4.31
N ARG A 62 -12.87 -3.88 -3.61
CA ARG A 62 -12.75 -3.94 -2.15
C ARG A 62 -11.58 -4.80 -1.72
N TYR A 63 -10.75 -4.25 -0.84
CA TYR A 63 -9.70 -4.97 -0.14
C TYR A 63 -9.85 -4.75 1.36
N VAL A 64 -9.29 -5.69 2.13
CA VAL A 64 -9.07 -5.53 3.56
C VAL A 64 -7.58 -5.68 3.81
N ALA A 65 -7.08 -4.87 4.74
CA ALA A 65 -5.71 -4.96 5.19
C ALA A 65 -5.63 -5.11 6.71
N GLU A 66 -4.60 -5.80 7.15
CA GLU A 66 -4.23 -5.96 8.55
C GLU A 66 -2.74 -5.62 8.66
N CYS A 67 -2.41 -4.54 9.36
CA CYS A 67 -1.05 -4.03 9.50
C CYS A 67 -0.66 -4.08 10.98
N ALA A 68 0.15 -5.06 11.38
CA ALA A 68 0.53 -5.27 12.77
C ALA A 68 -0.68 -5.22 13.73
N GLY A 69 -1.74 -5.98 13.42
CA GLY A 69 -3.00 -6.05 14.16
C GLY A 69 -3.99 -4.91 13.91
N ARG A 70 -3.61 -3.85 13.20
CA ARG A 70 -4.51 -2.73 12.85
C ARG A 70 -5.30 -3.05 11.59
N HIS A 71 -6.61 -2.87 11.65
CA HIS A 71 -7.53 -3.25 10.58
C HIS A 71 -7.88 -2.08 9.68
N TYR A 72 -7.90 -2.32 8.37
CA TYR A 72 -8.25 -1.34 7.36
C TYR A 72 -9.16 -1.92 6.28
N THR A 73 -9.99 -1.05 5.71
CA THR A 73 -10.77 -1.33 4.51
C THR A 73 -10.36 -0.38 3.39
N LEU A 74 -10.18 -0.92 2.19
CA LEU A 74 -9.84 -0.15 1.01
C LEU A 74 -10.93 -0.32 -0.04
N ARG A 75 -11.54 0.78 -0.47
CA ARG A 75 -12.67 0.75 -1.40
C ARG A 75 -12.42 1.68 -2.58
N ARG A 76 -12.57 1.16 -3.80
CA ARG A 76 -12.54 1.95 -5.02
C ARG A 76 -13.82 2.78 -5.16
N ARG A 77 -13.66 4.07 -5.46
CA ARG A 77 -14.71 5.02 -5.86
C ARG A 77 -14.22 5.79 -7.09
N GLY A 78 -14.73 5.42 -8.26
CA GLY A 78 -14.24 5.94 -9.54
C GLY A 78 -12.75 5.64 -9.74
N LEU A 79 -11.96 6.69 -9.93
CA LEU A 79 -10.49 6.64 -10.10
C LEU A 79 -9.71 6.72 -8.78
N THR A 80 -10.41 6.84 -7.65
CA THR A 80 -9.82 6.97 -6.33
C THR A 80 -10.05 5.71 -5.50
N ARG A 81 -9.15 5.40 -4.58
CA ARG A 81 -9.38 4.43 -3.51
C ARG A 81 -9.40 5.14 -2.17
N GLU A 82 -10.46 4.92 -1.38
CA GLU A 82 -10.53 5.35 0.02
C GLU A 82 -9.95 4.24 0.90
N ILE A 83 -9.09 4.62 1.84
CA ILE A 83 -8.55 3.76 2.89
C ILE A 83 -9.15 4.22 4.21
N ARG A 84 -9.84 3.32 4.90
CA ARG A 84 -10.47 3.58 6.19
C ARG A 84 -9.96 2.62 7.24
N ASP A 85 -9.85 3.06 8.47
CA ASP A 85 -9.48 2.21 9.61
C ASP A 85 -10.65 1.31 10.06
N GLY A 86 -10.45 0.60 11.17
CA GLY A 86 -11.44 -0.28 11.78
C GLY A 86 -12.67 0.47 12.35
N ALA A 87 -12.54 1.75 12.68
CA ALA A 87 -13.64 2.61 13.11
C ALA A 87 -14.42 3.22 11.92
N GLY A 88 -13.88 3.11 10.70
CA GLY A 88 -14.47 3.64 9.48
C GLY A 88 -14.03 5.07 9.14
N ALA A 89 -13.08 5.63 9.90
CA ALA A 89 -12.48 6.94 9.66
C ALA A 89 -11.59 6.90 8.42
N LEU A 90 -11.59 7.97 7.62
CA LEU A 90 -10.79 8.05 6.39
C LEU A 90 -9.35 8.40 6.75
N VAL A 91 -8.42 7.47 6.52
CA VAL A 91 -7.00 7.67 6.86
C VAL A 91 -6.14 8.09 5.67
N ALA A 92 -6.52 7.64 4.46
CA ALA A 92 -5.85 8.03 3.23
C ALA A 92 -6.74 7.84 2.00
N THR A 93 -6.40 8.55 0.93
CA THR A 93 -6.92 8.29 -0.41
C THR A 93 -5.81 8.13 -1.42
N THR A 94 -6.01 7.28 -2.42
CA THR A 94 -5.09 7.18 -3.57
C THR A 94 -5.77 7.54 -4.88
N ARG A 95 -5.04 8.17 -5.79
CA ARG A 95 -5.53 8.49 -7.14
C ARG A 95 -4.41 8.25 -8.16
N GLY A 96 -4.65 7.33 -9.10
CA GLY A 96 -3.74 7.12 -10.22
C GLY A 96 -3.78 8.33 -11.17
N ARG A 97 -2.61 8.77 -11.63
CA ARG A 97 -2.44 9.83 -12.62
C ARG A 97 -2.18 9.23 -14.00
N ALA A 98 -2.45 9.99 -15.06
CA ALA A 98 -2.28 9.54 -16.44
C ALA A 98 -0.83 9.19 -16.81
N ASN A 99 0.14 9.78 -16.10
CA ASN A 99 1.57 9.50 -16.27
C ASN A 99 2.06 8.26 -15.49
N GLY A 100 1.16 7.52 -14.83
CA GLY A 100 1.51 6.33 -14.05
C GLY A 100 1.88 6.59 -12.59
N ASP A 101 1.93 7.84 -12.15
CA ASP A 101 2.14 8.18 -10.74
C ASP A 101 0.90 7.85 -9.90
N LEU A 102 1.11 7.57 -8.61
CA LEU A 102 0.02 7.40 -7.66
C LEU A 102 0.06 8.51 -6.60
N GLN A 103 -0.90 9.44 -6.67
CA GLN A 103 -1.10 10.42 -5.60
C GLN A 103 -1.59 9.70 -4.34
N VAL A 104 -1.03 10.06 -3.19
CA VAL A 104 -1.48 9.60 -1.86
C VAL A 104 -1.72 10.82 -0.97
N ASP A 105 -2.98 11.01 -0.60
CA ASP A 105 -3.39 12.05 0.35
C ASP A 105 -3.67 11.36 1.70
N LYS A 106 -2.92 11.72 2.74
CA LYS A 106 -3.04 11.16 4.10
C LYS A 106 -3.72 12.18 5.01
N PHE A 107 -4.71 11.76 5.77
CA PHE A 107 -5.55 12.67 6.58
C PHE A 107 -5.23 12.62 8.10
N ALA A 108 -4.17 11.89 8.47
CA ALA A 108 -3.70 11.59 9.83
C ALA A 108 -4.53 10.51 10.56
N GLU A 109 -3.99 10.00 11.68
CA GLU A 109 -4.37 8.82 12.50
C GLU A 109 -3.70 7.47 12.14
N ALA A 110 -3.42 7.16 10.87
CA ALA A 110 -2.69 5.92 10.53
C ALA A 110 -1.15 6.07 10.59
N PRO A 111 -0.42 5.06 11.09
CA PRO A 111 1.04 4.96 10.95
C PRO A 111 1.47 5.07 9.48
N LEU A 112 2.58 5.77 9.21
CA LEU A 112 3.06 5.93 7.84
C LEU A 112 3.35 4.58 7.18
N VAL A 113 3.98 3.65 7.89
CA VAL A 113 4.30 2.30 7.41
C VAL A 113 3.06 1.56 6.89
N ASP A 114 1.90 1.71 7.54
CA ASP A 114 0.65 1.07 7.12
C ASP A 114 0.16 1.66 5.80
N VAL A 115 0.20 2.99 5.68
CA VAL A 115 -0.19 3.71 4.46
C VAL A 115 0.75 3.34 3.29
N VAL A 116 2.06 3.31 3.52
CA VAL A 116 3.03 2.90 2.50
C VAL A 116 2.77 1.47 2.05
N PHE A 117 2.65 0.52 2.99
CA PHE A 117 2.37 -0.88 2.68
C PHE A 117 1.09 -1.03 1.86
N MET A 118 -0.03 -0.43 2.31
CA MET A 118 -1.32 -0.54 1.65
C MET A 118 -1.30 0.06 0.25
N THR A 119 -0.71 1.24 0.08
CA THR A 119 -0.70 1.93 -1.22
C THR A 119 0.26 1.26 -2.20
N TRP A 120 1.41 0.76 -1.74
CA TRP A 120 2.30 -0.03 -2.59
C TRP A 120 1.65 -1.36 -3.00
N ALA A 121 1.05 -2.10 -2.07
CA ALA A 121 0.37 -3.35 -2.36
C ALA A 121 -0.73 -3.18 -3.44
N LEU A 122 -1.45 -2.05 -3.42
CA LEU A 122 -2.41 -1.72 -4.47
C LEU A 122 -1.75 -1.52 -5.84
N THR A 123 -0.57 -0.87 -5.91
CA THR A 123 0.15 -0.73 -7.19
C THR A 123 0.57 -2.07 -7.78
N PHE A 124 1.02 -3.00 -6.93
CA PHE A 124 1.42 -4.35 -7.32
C PHE A 124 0.22 -5.18 -7.83
N ILE A 125 -0.95 -4.99 -7.20
CA ILE A 125 -2.16 -5.71 -7.59
C ILE A 125 -2.78 -5.11 -8.86
N ASP A 126 -2.83 -3.78 -8.99
CA ASP A 126 -3.50 -3.09 -10.09
C ASP A 126 -2.66 -3.00 -11.39
N THR A 127 -1.34 -3.24 -11.33
CA THR A 127 -0.45 -3.10 -12.51
C THR A 127 0.19 -4.44 -12.88
N PRO A 128 -0.39 -5.22 -13.82
CA PRO A 128 0.21 -6.47 -14.30
C PRO A 128 1.64 -6.28 -14.84
N ALA A 129 1.92 -5.15 -15.49
CA ALA A 129 3.24 -4.85 -16.06
C ALA A 129 4.38 -4.75 -15.02
N ARG A 130 4.06 -4.41 -13.76
CA ARG A 130 5.04 -4.41 -12.66
C ARG A 130 5.31 -5.81 -12.10
N ARG A 131 4.49 -6.81 -12.47
CA ARG A 131 4.74 -8.24 -12.19
C ARG A 131 5.71 -8.87 -13.20
N THR A 132 5.83 -8.28 -14.40
CA THR A 132 6.60 -8.81 -15.54
C THR A 132 8.03 -8.26 -15.66
N LEU A 133 8.54 -7.51 -14.68
CA LEU A 133 9.98 -7.26 -14.57
C LEU A 133 10.69 -8.44 -13.90
N TYR A 134 10.34 -9.69 -14.24
CA TYR A 134 11.02 -10.92 -13.86
C TYR A 134 10.85 -11.96 -14.96
#